data_AF-A0A1Y3TWI9-F1
#
_entry.id   AF-A0A1Y3TWI9-F1
#
_cell.length_a   1.000
_cell.length_b   1.000
_cell.length_c   1.000
_cell.angle_alpha   90.00
_cell.angle_beta   90.00
_cell.angle_gamma   90.00
#
_symmetry.space_group_name_H-M   'P 1'
#
loop_
_entity.id
_entity.type
_entity.pdbx_description
1 polymer ?
#
loop_
_entity_poly.entity_id
_entity_poly.type
_entity_poly.pdbx_seq_one_letter_code
_entity_poly.pdbx_strand_id
1 'polypeptide(L)'
;MEDIGNLQKIFHVYEERYHKAEKMGIDESSPFYAAMKEIECRYVAFYFTVEMLNSLKNKCNEQGFKKYCYEFFQMIAKRMVLYEEIINEDGKKEYIAQKIRISRQDTYAVNAYQNAKRAYISFQEMNYEEDDKNKVCMKIFENILNMVHWMMMVREMRFPVNRGKIDMICSR
;
A
#
# COMPACT_ATOMS: atom_id res chain seq x y z
N MET A 1 -2.72 9.01 -16.38
CA MET A 1 -3.98 8.35 -16.79
C MET A 1 -3.81 6.83 -16.89
N GLU A 2 -2.71 6.33 -17.45
CA GLU A 2 -2.39 4.90 -17.48
C GLU A 2 -2.21 4.27 -16.08
N ASP A 3 -1.58 5.00 -15.15
CA ASP A 3 -1.34 4.52 -13.78
C ASP A 3 -2.63 4.32 -12.96
N ILE A 4 -3.67 5.14 -13.21
CA ILE A 4 -5.01 4.95 -12.59
C ILE A 4 -5.65 3.69 -13.14
N GLY A 5 -5.62 3.51 -14.46
CA GLY A 5 -6.18 2.32 -15.10
C GLY A 5 -5.51 1.04 -14.59
N ASN A 6 -4.19 1.08 -14.35
CA ASN A 6 -3.47 -0.04 -13.75
C ASN A 6 -3.85 -0.27 -12.29
N LEU A 7 -3.98 0.79 -11.48
CA LEU A 7 -4.46 0.67 -10.09
C LEU A 7 -5.88 0.11 -10.02
N GLN A 8 -6.79 0.55 -10.90
CA GLN A 8 -8.16 0.05 -10.98
C GLN A 8 -8.21 -1.43 -11.38
N LYS A 9 -7.37 -1.86 -12.32
CA LYS A 9 -7.23 -3.29 -12.66
C LYS A 9 -6.75 -4.09 -11.45
N ILE A 10 -5.73 -3.62 -10.75
CA ILE A 10 -5.21 -4.29 -9.54
C ILE A 10 -6.29 -4.35 -8.46
N PHE A 11 -7.01 -3.26 -8.23
CA PHE A 11 -8.16 -3.21 -7.32
C PHE A 11 -9.19 -4.29 -7.65
N HIS A 12 -9.64 -4.37 -8.91
CA HIS A 12 -10.65 -5.33 -9.33
C HIS A 12 -10.17 -6.79 -9.17
N VAL A 13 -8.89 -7.07 -9.43
CA VAL A 13 -8.30 -8.39 -9.14
C VAL A 13 -8.41 -8.76 -7.66
N TYR A 14 -8.16 -7.82 -6.75
CA TYR A 14 -8.29 -8.08 -5.31
C TYR A 14 -9.74 -8.16 -4.85
N GLU A 15 -10.65 -7.39 -5.46
CA GLU A 15 -12.09 -7.45 -5.23
C GLU A 15 -12.65 -8.83 -5.57
N GLU A 16 -12.35 -9.36 -6.77
CA GLU A 16 -12.77 -10.71 -7.17
C GLU A 16 -12.24 -11.80 -6.22
N ARG A 17 -10.96 -11.68 -5.84
CA ARG A 17 -10.31 -12.62 -4.91
C ARG A 17 -10.96 -12.56 -3.52
N TYR A 18 -11.29 -11.37 -3.05
CA TYR A 18 -11.94 -11.17 -1.76
C TYR A 18 -13.33 -11.81 -1.75
N HIS A 19 -14.18 -11.49 -2.72
CA HIS A 19 -15.52 -12.08 -2.81
C HIS A 19 -15.51 -13.59 -3.01
N LYS A 20 -14.50 -14.13 -3.70
CA LYS A 20 -14.30 -15.58 -3.79
C LYS A 20 -13.99 -16.17 -2.41
N ALA A 21 -13.10 -15.56 -1.64
CA ALA A 21 -12.74 -16.02 -0.30
C ALA A 21 -13.92 -15.93 0.68
N GLU A 22 -14.72 -14.86 0.62
CA GLU A 22 -15.95 -14.73 1.41
C GLU A 22 -16.94 -15.86 1.12
N LYS A 23 -17.16 -16.19 -0.16
CA LYS A 23 -18.06 -17.28 -0.58
C LYS A 23 -17.60 -18.66 -0.10
N MET A 24 -16.32 -18.83 0.21
CA MET A 24 -15.78 -20.09 0.73
C MET A 24 -16.09 -20.29 2.23
N GLY A 25 -16.66 -19.29 2.92
CA GLY A 25 -17.02 -19.40 4.33
C GLY A 25 -15.83 -19.61 5.25
N ILE A 26 -14.68 -19.04 4.91
CA ILE A 26 -13.44 -19.15 5.68
C ILE A 26 -13.60 -18.33 6.98
N ASP A 27 -13.56 -19.01 8.12
CA ASP A 27 -13.57 -18.39 9.46
C ASP A 27 -12.19 -18.47 10.13
N GLU A 28 -12.08 -17.96 11.36
CA GLU A 28 -10.84 -17.94 12.16
C GLU A 28 -10.24 -19.31 12.43
N SER A 29 -11.04 -20.38 12.39
CA SER A 29 -10.57 -21.76 12.60
C SER A 29 -9.95 -22.37 11.34
N SER A 30 -10.19 -21.75 10.18
CA SER A 30 -9.73 -22.26 8.90
C SER A 30 -8.23 -22.08 8.70
N PRO A 31 -7.51 -23.09 8.17
CA PRO A 31 -6.10 -22.94 7.80
C PRO A 31 -5.88 -21.87 6.70
N PHE A 32 -6.94 -21.44 6.02
CA PHE A 32 -6.90 -20.39 4.99
C PHE A 32 -7.22 -18.98 5.52
N TYR A 33 -7.55 -18.82 6.81
CA TYR A 33 -7.96 -17.54 7.40
C TYR A 33 -6.92 -16.43 7.20
N ALA A 34 -5.65 -16.73 7.45
CA ALA A 34 -4.57 -15.76 7.27
C ALA A 34 -4.47 -15.27 5.82
N ALA A 35 -4.68 -16.15 4.83
CA ALA A 35 -4.67 -15.79 3.43
C ALA A 35 -5.89 -14.95 3.04
N MET A 36 -7.07 -15.26 3.58
CA MET A 36 -8.28 -14.43 3.41
C MET A 36 -8.06 -13.03 3.98
N LYS A 37 -7.53 -12.91 5.20
CA LYS A 37 -7.23 -11.62 5.82
C LYS A 37 -6.21 -10.80 5.05
N GLU A 38 -5.25 -11.46 4.42
CA GLU A 38 -4.30 -10.82 3.52
C GLU A 38 -5.00 -10.19 2.31
N ILE A 39 -5.86 -10.98 1.64
CA ILE A 39 -6.65 -10.53 0.50
C ILE A 39 -7.58 -9.37 0.89
N GLU A 40 -8.27 -9.49 2.03
CA GLU A 40 -9.14 -8.43 2.58
C GLU A 40 -8.35 -7.14 2.80
N CYS A 41 -7.19 -7.21 3.47
CA CYS A 41 -6.34 -6.04 3.71
C CYS A 41 -5.90 -5.36 2.40
N ARG A 42 -5.53 -6.12 1.37
CA ARG A 42 -5.18 -5.57 0.05
C ARG A 42 -6.40 -4.94 -0.63
N TYR A 43 -7.51 -5.65 -0.68
CA TYR A 43 -8.76 -5.15 -1.25
C TYR A 43 -9.16 -3.81 -0.63
N VAL A 44 -9.21 -3.74 0.71
CA VAL A 44 -9.59 -2.53 1.43
C VAL A 44 -8.59 -1.39 1.21
N ALA A 45 -7.28 -1.68 1.16
CA ALA A 45 -6.28 -0.65 0.88
C ALA A 45 -6.40 -0.07 -0.54
N PHE A 46 -6.65 -0.92 -1.54
CA PHE A 46 -6.85 -0.48 -2.92
C PHE A 46 -8.17 0.24 -3.11
N TYR A 47 -9.26 -0.23 -2.49
CA TYR A 47 -10.53 0.46 -2.44
C TYR A 47 -10.34 1.90 -1.97
N PHE A 48 -9.71 2.07 -0.80
CA PHE A 48 -9.39 3.37 -0.26
C PHE A 48 -8.52 4.19 -1.23
N THR A 49 -7.44 3.62 -1.76
CA THR A 49 -6.59 4.35 -2.71
C THR A 49 -7.40 4.86 -3.91
N VAL A 50 -8.23 4.03 -4.53
CA VAL A 50 -9.07 4.42 -5.66
C VAL A 50 -10.08 5.51 -5.27
N GLU A 51 -10.77 5.35 -4.15
CA GLU A 51 -11.74 6.33 -3.63
C GLU A 51 -11.10 7.70 -3.37
N MET A 52 -9.90 7.70 -2.80
CA MET A 52 -9.12 8.92 -2.57
C MET A 52 -8.86 9.63 -3.89
N LEU A 53 -8.30 8.91 -4.87
CA LEU A 53 -7.91 9.47 -6.16
C LEU A 53 -9.11 9.99 -6.96
N ASN A 54 -10.24 9.27 -6.92
CA ASN A 54 -11.49 9.71 -7.55
C ASN A 54 -12.05 10.99 -6.91
N SER A 55 -11.89 11.13 -5.59
CA SER A 55 -12.43 12.25 -4.83
C SER A 55 -11.53 13.49 -4.83
N LEU A 56 -10.25 13.39 -5.23
CA LEU A 56 -9.26 14.47 -5.12
C LEU A 56 -9.75 15.80 -5.70
N LYS A 57 -10.28 15.80 -6.93
CA LYS A 57 -10.70 17.03 -7.62
C LYS A 57 -11.86 17.74 -6.92
N ASN A 58 -12.75 16.99 -6.30
CA ASN A 58 -13.89 17.56 -5.59
C ASN A 58 -13.46 18.05 -4.20
N LYS A 59 -12.58 17.30 -3.54
CA LYS A 59 -12.10 17.58 -2.18
C LYS A 59 -11.06 18.67 -2.10
N CYS A 60 -10.31 18.95 -3.17
CA CYS A 60 -9.19 19.91 -3.13
C CYS A 60 -9.61 21.37 -2.87
N ASN A 61 -10.90 21.69 -3.04
CA ASN A 61 -11.47 23.00 -2.76
C ASN A 61 -12.10 23.10 -1.36
N GLU A 62 -12.21 21.99 -0.63
CA GLU A 62 -12.84 21.97 0.68
C GLU A 62 -11.88 22.40 1.79
N GLN A 63 -12.39 23.13 2.79
CA GLN A 63 -11.64 23.43 3.99
C GLN A 63 -11.25 22.13 4.71
N GLY A 64 -9.97 22.00 5.06
CA GLY A 64 -9.46 20.79 5.71
C GLY A 64 -8.98 19.70 4.74
N PHE A 65 -8.88 19.98 3.44
CA PHE A 65 -8.36 19.04 2.45
C PHE A 65 -7.00 18.40 2.82
N LYS A 66 -6.09 19.18 3.43
CA LYS A 66 -4.83 18.64 3.96
C LYS A 66 -5.08 17.53 4.98
N LYS A 67 -5.96 17.77 5.97
CA LYS A 67 -6.31 16.79 7.00
C LYS A 67 -6.95 15.54 6.38
N TYR A 68 -7.87 15.73 5.44
CA TYR A 68 -8.44 14.63 4.66
C TYR A 68 -7.35 13.77 4.03
N CYS A 69 -6.38 14.39 3.33
CA CYS A 69 -5.30 13.65 2.68
C CYS A 69 -4.46 12.83 3.67
N TYR A 70 -4.13 13.38 4.83
CA TYR A 70 -3.37 12.66 5.86
C TYR A 70 -4.13 11.49 6.48
N GLU A 71 -5.39 11.69 6.87
CA GLU A 71 -6.21 10.64 7.48
C GLU A 71 -6.40 9.48 6.50
N PHE A 72 -6.65 9.81 5.23
CA PHE A 72 -6.82 8.83 4.18
C PHE A 72 -5.54 8.04 3.93
N PHE A 73 -4.39 8.72 3.86
CA PHE A 73 -3.10 8.06 3.73
C PHE A 73 -2.81 7.12 4.92
N GLN A 74 -3.12 7.55 6.15
CA GLN A 74 -2.98 6.71 7.33
C GLN A 74 -3.86 5.46 7.26
N MET A 75 -5.07 5.56 6.71
CA MET A 75 -5.95 4.40 6.52
C MET A 75 -5.36 3.40 5.52
N ILE A 76 -4.85 3.86 4.37
CA ILE A 76 -4.19 3.01 3.37
C ILE A 76 -2.96 2.33 4.00
N ALA A 77 -2.12 3.11 4.70
CA ALA A 77 -0.92 2.60 5.35
C ALA A 77 -1.26 1.54 6.42
N LYS A 78 -2.30 1.75 7.24
CA LYS A 78 -2.80 0.76 8.22
C LYS A 78 -3.27 -0.55 7.63
N ARG A 79 -3.78 -0.54 6.40
CA ARG A 79 -4.24 -1.77 5.74
C ARG A 79 -3.11 -2.48 5.00
N MET A 80 -2.20 -1.73 4.38
CA MET A 80 -1.05 -2.30 3.68
C MET A 80 0.09 -2.72 4.63
N VAL A 81 0.21 -2.09 5.79
CA VAL A 81 1.20 -2.43 6.82
C VAL A 81 0.46 -3.14 7.95
N LEU A 82 0.74 -4.43 8.15
CA LEU A 82 0.34 -5.08 9.41
C LEU A 82 1.12 -4.36 10.53
N TYR A 83 0.42 -3.91 11.57
CA TYR A 83 1.01 -3.25 12.74
C TYR A 83 1.19 -4.21 13.92
N GLU A 84 0.87 -5.49 13.77
CA GLU A 84 0.91 -6.46 14.86
C GLU A 84 2.34 -6.89 15.18
N GLU A 85 2.61 -6.94 16.50
CA GLU A 85 3.74 -7.65 17.10
C GLU A 85 3.68 -9.11 16.64
N ILE A 86 4.69 -9.57 15.90
CA ILE A 86 4.80 -10.99 15.55
C ILE A 86 5.83 -11.64 16.49
N ILE A 87 5.51 -12.82 17.00
CA ILE A 87 6.46 -13.66 17.72
C ILE A 87 7.08 -14.60 16.70
N ASN A 88 8.39 -14.47 16.48
CA ASN A 88 9.10 -15.32 15.52
C ASN A 88 9.33 -16.73 16.07
N GLU A 89 9.91 -17.61 15.26
CA GLU A 89 10.16 -19.03 15.61
C GLU A 89 11.09 -19.20 16.83
N ASP A 90 11.86 -18.17 17.19
CA ASP A 90 12.71 -18.12 18.38
C ASP A 90 12.00 -17.52 19.62
N GLY A 91 10.71 -17.22 19.53
CA GLY A 91 9.93 -16.62 20.61
C GLY A 91 10.18 -15.12 20.83
N LYS A 92 10.81 -14.42 19.86
CA LYS A 92 11.11 -12.98 19.98
C LYS A 92 10.01 -12.12 19.38
N LYS A 93 9.64 -11.07 20.11
CA LYS A 93 8.74 -10.01 19.65
C LYS A 93 9.42 -9.18 18.56
N GLU A 94 8.88 -9.20 17.36
CA GLU A 94 9.29 -8.34 16.25
C GLU A 94 8.22 -7.29 15.97
N TYR A 95 8.67 -6.04 15.89
CA TYR A 95 7.85 -4.93 15.42
C TYR A 95 8.01 -4.82 13.90
N ILE A 96 6.94 -4.48 13.19
CA ILE A 96 7.05 -4.09 11.78
C ILE A 96 7.72 -2.69 11.71
N ALA A 97 9.04 -2.69 11.77
CA ALA A 97 9.88 -1.50 11.70
C ALA A 97 11.01 -1.67 10.65
N GLN A 98 10.92 -0.84 9.61
CA GLN A 98 12.05 -0.10 9.02
C GLN A 98 13.20 -0.80 8.29
N LYS A 99 13.36 -2.13 8.29
CA LYS A 99 14.57 -2.74 7.66
C LYS A 99 14.27 -3.82 6.64
N ILE A 100 13.59 -3.44 5.57
CA ILE A 100 13.59 -4.26 4.35
C ILE A 100 14.95 -4.08 3.71
N ARG A 101 15.74 -5.15 3.71
CA ARG A 101 17.02 -5.16 3.02
C ARG A 101 16.76 -5.34 1.53
N ILE A 102 16.69 -4.23 0.81
CA ILE A 102 16.74 -4.25 -0.65
C ILE A 102 18.19 -4.39 -1.09
N SER A 103 18.46 -5.30 -2.02
CA SER A 103 19.77 -5.37 -2.66
C SER A 103 20.03 -4.07 -3.39
N ARG A 104 21.25 -3.52 -3.27
CA ARG A 104 21.64 -2.35 -4.07
C ARG A 104 21.65 -2.63 -5.58
N GLN A 105 21.67 -3.91 -5.96
CA GLN A 105 21.60 -4.36 -7.35
C GLN A 105 20.17 -4.45 -7.87
N ASP A 106 19.16 -4.46 -6.98
CA ASP A 106 17.74 -4.41 -7.36
C ASP A 106 17.34 -2.94 -7.60
N THR A 107 17.68 -2.45 -8.80
CA THR A 107 17.44 -1.06 -9.20
C THR A 107 15.96 -0.70 -9.18
N TYR A 108 15.07 -1.66 -9.43
CA TYR A 108 13.63 -1.46 -9.38
C TYR A 108 13.16 -1.17 -7.95
N ALA A 109 13.53 -2.02 -6.99
CA ALA A 109 13.20 -1.83 -5.58
C ALA A 109 13.82 -0.56 -4.98
N VAL A 110 15.08 -0.27 -5.33
CA VAL A 110 15.76 0.94 -4.90
C VAL A 110 15.03 2.18 -5.43
N ASN A 111 14.63 2.20 -6.70
CA ASN A 111 13.91 3.33 -7.28
C ASN A 111 12.53 3.52 -6.65
N ALA A 112 11.76 2.44 -6.46
CA ALA A 112 10.46 2.50 -5.80
C ALA A 112 10.57 3.08 -4.38
N TYR A 113 11.56 2.64 -3.60
CA TYR A 113 11.83 3.19 -2.28
C TYR A 113 12.18 4.68 -2.31
N GLN A 114 13.08 5.10 -3.21
CA GLN A 114 13.47 6.51 -3.32
C GLN A 114 12.31 7.40 -3.75
N ASN A 115 11.48 6.92 -4.67
CA ASN A 115 10.27 7.62 -5.10
C ASN A 115 9.27 7.77 -3.96
N ALA A 116 9.02 6.71 -3.19
CA ALA A 116 8.16 6.77 -2.02
C ALA A 116 8.70 7.72 -0.95
N LYS A 117 10.03 7.75 -0.73
CA LYS A 117 10.66 8.69 0.20
C LYS A 117 10.47 10.15 -0.25
N ARG A 118 10.68 10.44 -1.53
CA ARG A 118 10.43 11.78 -2.09
C ARG A 118 8.96 12.16 -2.01
N ALA A 119 8.06 11.21 -2.30
CA ALA A 119 6.62 11.41 -2.19
C ALA A 119 6.18 11.75 -0.76
N TYR A 120 6.73 11.05 0.24
CA TYR A 120 6.47 11.36 1.65
C TYR A 120 6.89 12.78 2.03
N ILE A 121 8.12 13.17 1.68
CA ILE A 121 8.64 14.53 1.93
C ILE A 121 7.77 15.57 1.20
N SER A 122 7.50 15.34 -0.08
CA SER A 122 6.63 16.17 -0.93
C SER A 122 5.25 16.34 -0.31
N PHE A 123 4.65 15.28 0.24
CA PHE A 123 3.35 15.31 0.89
C PHE A 123 3.34 16.15 2.17
N GLN A 124 4.47 16.20 2.90
CA GLN A 124 4.62 17.03 4.10
C GLN A 124 4.84 18.51 3.78
N GLU A 125 5.61 18.79 2.73
CA GLU A 125 6.12 20.14 2.43
C GLU A 125 5.33 20.88 1.35
N MET A 126 4.47 20.20 0.60
CA MET A 126 3.72 20.84 -0.48
C MET A 126 2.72 21.89 0.02
N ASN A 127 2.51 22.93 -0.79
CA ASN A 127 1.48 23.93 -0.55
C ASN A 127 0.10 23.41 -0.99
N TYR A 128 -0.71 22.95 -0.04
CA TYR A 128 -2.08 22.51 -0.30
C TYR A 128 -3.03 23.65 -0.68
N GLU A 129 -2.67 24.88 -0.31
CA GLU A 129 -3.46 26.08 -0.55
C GLU A 129 -3.11 26.76 -1.89
N GLU A 130 -2.21 26.19 -2.69
CA GLU A 130 -1.86 26.71 -4.02
C GLU A 130 -3.13 26.89 -4.90
N ASP A 131 -3.19 28.01 -5.63
CA ASP A 131 -4.34 28.42 -6.42
C ASP A 131 -4.62 27.46 -7.58
N ASP A 132 -3.56 26.93 -8.20
CA ASP A 132 -3.69 25.89 -9.23
C ASP A 132 -4.02 24.54 -8.57
N LYS A 133 -5.31 24.33 -8.34
CA LYS A 133 -5.84 23.10 -7.73
C LYS A 133 -5.59 21.86 -8.58
N ASN A 134 -5.46 21.99 -9.91
CA ASN A 134 -5.10 20.86 -10.75
C ASN A 134 -3.66 20.41 -10.46
N LYS A 135 -2.73 21.36 -10.32
CA LYS A 135 -1.35 21.06 -9.95
C LYS A 135 -1.24 20.44 -8.55
N VAL A 136 -2.00 20.95 -7.58
CA VAL A 136 -2.09 20.34 -6.24
C VAL A 136 -2.59 18.90 -6.31
N CYS A 137 -3.69 18.66 -7.03
CA CYS A 137 -4.26 17.31 -7.19
C CYS A 137 -3.29 16.35 -7.87
N MET A 138 -2.63 16.78 -8.94
CA MET A 138 -1.64 15.96 -9.66
C MET A 138 -0.46 15.59 -8.77
N LYS A 139 0.03 16.52 -7.96
CA LYS A 139 1.13 16.25 -7.02
C LYS A 139 0.73 15.26 -5.92
N ILE A 140 -0.48 15.41 -5.37
CA ILE A 140 -1.03 14.46 -4.39
C ILE A 140 -1.21 13.09 -5.02
N PHE A 141 -1.77 13.05 -6.22
CA PHE A 141 -1.95 11.85 -7.02
C PHE A 141 -0.63 11.07 -7.18
N GLU A 142 0.42 11.74 -7.67
CA GLU A 142 1.75 11.15 -7.86
C GLU A 142 2.37 10.68 -6.53
N ASN A 143 2.20 11.46 -5.47
CA ASN A 143 2.71 11.10 -4.14
C ASN A 143 2.06 9.80 -3.65
N ILE A 144 0.72 9.68 -3.75
CA ILE A 144 -0.03 8.49 -3.32
C ILE A 144 0.42 7.26 -4.10
N LEU A 145 0.51 7.36 -5.43
CA LEU A 145 0.94 6.24 -6.26
C LEU A 145 2.33 5.72 -5.88
N ASN A 146 3.31 6.61 -5.74
CA ASN A 146 4.66 6.23 -5.37
C ASN A 146 4.72 5.56 -4.00
N MET A 147 3.94 6.04 -3.03
CA MET A 147 3.89 5.44 -1.69
C MET A 147 3.21 4.06 -1.72
N VAL A 148 2.06 3.94 -2.39
CA VAL A 148 1.31 2.67 -2.52
C VAL A 148 2.14 1.62 -3.26
N HIS A 149 2.83 2.00 -4.33
CA HIS A 149 3.70 1.11 -5.09
C HIS A 149 4.81 0.52 -4.21
N TRP A 150 5.51 1.36 -3.44
CA TRP A 150 6.50 0.88 -2.48
C TRP A 150 5.88 -0.04 -1.42
N MET A 151 4.74 0.33 -0.82
CA MET A 151 4.07 -0.48 0.19
C MET A 151 3.69 -1.87 -0.33
N MET A 152 3.23 -1.98 -1.58
CA MET A 152 2.96 -3.27 -2.24
C MET A 152 4.21 -4.11 -2.35
N MET A 153 5.28 -3.55 -2.95
CA MET A 153 6.54 -4.27 -3.15
C MET A 153 7.12 -4.78 -1.83
N VAL A 154 7.15 -3.92 -0.82
CA VAL A 154 7.58 -4.23 0.54
C VAL A 154 6.83 -5.42 1.11
N ARG A 155 5.51 -5.43 0.95
CA ARG A 155 4.68 -6.49 1.50
C ARG A 155 4.91 -7.81 0.76
N GLU A 156 5.07 -7.77 -0.56
CA GLU A 156 5.37 -8.97 -1.37
C GLU A 156 6.75 -9.54 -1.08
N MET A 157 7.76 -8.70 -0.81
CA MET A 157 9.07 -9.14 -0.34
C MET A 157 9.00 -9.84 1.02
N ARG A 158 8.11 -9.40 1.91
CA ARG A 158 7.91 -10.01 3.24
C ARG A 158 7.06 -11.27 3.21
N PHE A 159 6.06 -11.30 2.33
CA PHE A 159 5.08 -12.37 2.22
C PHE A 159 4.99 -12.81 0.75
N PRO A 160 5.95 -13.60 0.26
CA PRO A 160 5.98 -14.02 -1.14
C PRO A 160 4.67 -14.72 -1.50
N VAL A 161 3.92 -14.11 -2.43
CA VAL A 161 2.57 -14.57 -2.81
C VAL A 161 2.63 -15.82 -3.70
N ASN A 162 3.79 -16.11 -4.30
CA ASN A 162 4.01 -17.30 -5.11
C ASN A 162 4.80 -18.36 -4.31
N ARG A 163 4.09 -19.21 -3.57
CA ARG A 163 4.61 -20.50 -3.09
C ARG A 163 4.90 -21.39 -4.29
N GLY A 164 6.13 -21.34 -4.79
CA GLY A 164 6.58 -22.19 -5.90
C GLY A 164 8.08 -22.20 -6.13
N LYS A 165 8.79 -21.10 -5.89
CA LYS A 165 10.26 -21.04 -5.79
C LYS A 165 10.63 -19.94 -4.82
N ILE A 166 10.87 -20.33 -3.57
CA ILE A 166 11.62 -19.52 -2.63
C ILE A 166 13.07 -19.61 -3.13
N ASP A 167 13.50 -18.66 -3.95
CA ASP A 167 14.93 -18.37 -4.01
C ASP A 167 15.25 -17.77 -2.65
N MET A 168 16.02 -18.52 -1.85
CA MET A 168 16.58 -18.05 -0.60
C MET A 168 17.52 -16.88 -0.91
N ILE A 169 16.98 -15.66 -1.02
CA ILE A 169 17.77 -14.43 -0.98
C ILE A 169 18.12 -14.17 0.49
N CYS A 170 18.93 -15.07 1.06
CA CYS A 170 19.79 -14.90 2.23
C CYS A 170 20.52 -16.23 2.49
N SER A 171 21.37 -16.66 1.57
CA SER A 171 22.46 -17.59 1.90
C SER A 171 23.70 -17.33 1.05
N ARG A 172 24.32 -16.18 1.32
CA ARG A 172 25.76 -15.90 1.52
C ARG A 172 26.08 -14.45 1.19
#